data_AF-A0A2V5NCP6-F1
#
_entry.id   AF-A0A2V5NCP6-F1
#
_cell.length_a   1.000
_cell.length_b   1.000
_cell.length_c   1.000
_cell.angle_alpha   90.00
_cell.angle_beta   90.00
_cell.angle_gamma   90.00
#
_symmetry.space_group_name_H-M   'P 1'
#
loop_
_entity.id
_entity.type
_entity.pdbx_description
1 polymer ?
#
loop_
_entity_poly.entity_id
_entity_poly.type
_entity_poly.pdbx_seq_one_letter_code
_entity_poly.pdbx_strand_id
1 'polypeptide(L)'
;ASAETGDNVLFDGLILQGGIPKRVLFRALGPSIKVNGNTIPGALQNPTLELHSGNGTLLGSNDDWRDAPNASDIQATGLAPPDDRESAILMTLVPGNYTTIVRGKNGTTGIALAEAYKLQ
;
A
#
# COMPACT_ATOMS: atom_id res chain seq x y z
N ALA A 1 6.10 3.98 9.95
CA ALA A 1 7.37 4.75 9.90
C ALA A 1 7.12 6.02 9.11
N SER A 2 8.05 6.98 9.08
CA SER A 2 7.90 8.17 8.25
C SER A 2 8.24 7.84 6.79
N ALA A 3 7.39 8.28 5.86
CA ALA A 3 7.74 8.36 4.45
C ALA A 3 8.26 9.78 4.18
N GLU A 4 9.44 9.87 3.59
CA GLU A 4 10.09 11.12 3.22
C GLU A 4 10.26 11.22 1.69
N THR A 5 11.10 12.14 1.22
CA THR A 5 11.39 12.34 -0.20
C THR A 5 12.69 11.64 -0.62
N GLY A 6 12.91 11.53 -1.93
CA GLY A 6 14.10 10.89 -2.47
C GLY A 6 14.13 9.38 -2.17
N ASP A 7 15.25 8.91 -1.63
CA ASP A 7 15.46 7.50 -1.27
C ASP A 7 14.91 7.14 0.13
N ASN A 8 14.47 8.13 0.91
CA ASN A 8 13.97 7.96 2.28
C ASN A 8 12.48 7.62 2.31
N VAL A 9 12.09 6.60 1.55
CA VAL A 9 10.70 6.18 1.40
C VAL A 9 10.43 4.94 2.24
N LEU A 10 9.16 4.65 2.52
CA LEU A 10 8.82 3.46 3.30
C LEU A 10 8.74 2.25 2.37
N PHE A 11 9.52 1.22 2.69
CA PHE A 11 9.56 -0.04 1.97
C PHE A 11 8.95 -1.15 2.81
N ASP A 12 8.10 -1.97 2.19
CA ASP A 12 7.71 -3.28 2.75
C ASP A 12 8.07 -4.38 1.76
N GLY A 13 8.69 -5.45 2.28
CA GLY A 13 9.21 -6.56 1.49
C GLY A 13 8.36 -7.80 1.71
N LEU A 14 7.84 -8.37 0.63
CA LEU A 14 7.03 -9.59 0.67
C LEU A 14 7.70 -10.71 -0.12
N ILE A 15 7.90 -11.86 0.54
CA ILE A 15 8.34 -13.10 -0.11
C ILE A 15 7.14 -14.05 -0.15
N LEU A 16 6.64 -14.34 -1.35
CA LEU A 16 5.60 -15.33 -1.57
C LEU A 16 6.22 -16.68 -1.92
N GLN A 17 5.99 -17.66 -1.05
CA GLN A 17 6.49 -19.03 -1.20
C GLN A 17 5.36 -19.99 -1.64
N GLY A 18 5.76 -21.17 -2.14
CA GLY A 18 4.85 -22.21 -2.65
C GLY A 18 4.82 -22.24 -4.18
N GLY A 19 3.87 -22.99 -4.76
CA GLY A 19 3.77 -23.18 -6.21
C GLY A 19 2.50 -22.61 -6.86
N ILE A 20 1.64 -21.93 -6.10
CA ILE A 20 0.33 -21.47 -6.55
C ILE A 20 0.23 -19.95 -6.38
N PRO A 21 -0.28 -19.21 -7.38
CA PRO A 21 -0.51 -17.78 -7.26
C PRO A 21 -1.38 -17.42 -6.03
N LYS A 22 -1.10 -16.28 -5.43
CA LYS A 22 -1.79 -15.78 -4.23
C LYS A 22 -2.37 -14.41 -4.52
N ARG A 23 -3.63 -14.20 -4.15
CA ARG A 23 -4.26 -12.88 -4.17
C ARG A 23 -3.79 -12.11 -2.93
N VAL A 24 -3.19 -10.94 -3.14
CA VAL A 24 -2.62 -10.12 -2.07
C VAL A 24 -3.15 -8.69 -2.20
N LEU A 25 -3.58 -8.13 -1.07
CA LEU A 25 -3.93 -6.72 -0.94
C LEU A 25 -2.78 -6.00 -0.23
N PHE A 26 -2.20 -5.01 -0.89
CA PHE A 26 -1.25 -4.07 -0.30
C PHE A 26 -1.97 -2.75 -0.01
N ARG A 27 -1.67 -2.12 1.13
CA ARG A 27 -2.26 -0.84 1.54
C ARG A 27 -1.18 0.12 2.01
N ALA A 28 -1.40 1.40 1.77
CA ALA A 28 -0.66 2.50 2.39
C ALA A 28 -1.65 3.43 3.09
N LEU A 29 -1.61 3.44 4.43
CA LEU A 29 -2.48 4.26 5.26
C LEU A 29 -1.73 5.48 5.79
N GLY A 30 -2.46 6.58 5.95
CA GLY A 30 -1.98 7.85 6.46
C GLY A 30 -3.05 8.51 7.33
N PRO A 31 -4.07 9.20 6.76
CA PRO A 31 -5.12 9.86 7.54
C PRO A 31 -5.91 8.93 8.47
N SER A 32 -6.01 7.63 8.13
CA SER A 32 -6.72 6.64 8.94
C SER A 32 -5.92 6.12 10.13
N ILE A 33 -4.64 6.48 10.26
CA ILE A 33 -3.82 6.03 11.40
C ILE A 33 -4.32 6.71 12.68
N LYS A 34 -4.86 5.90 13.60
CA LYS A 34 -5.38 6.36 14.89
C LYS A 34 -4.67 5.71 16.06
N VAL A 35 -4.41 6.49 17.09
CA VAL A 35 -3.94 6.01 18.40
C VAL A 35 -4.94 6.50 19.44
N ASN A 36 -5.47 5.57 20.23
CA ASN A 36 -6.52 5.86 21.23
C ASN A 36 -7.75 6.58 20.63
N GLY A 37 -8.12 6.24 19.39
CA GLY A 37 -9.26 6.82 18.68
C GLY A 37 -9.01 8.16 17.98
N ASN A 38 -7.85 8.79 18.19
CA ASN A 38 -7.51 10.08 17.58
C ASN A 38 -6.53 9.90 16.42
N THR A 39 -6.72 10.66 15.33
CA THR A 39 -5.75 10.71 14.23
C THR A 39 -4.40 11.22 14.75
N ILE A 40 -3.33 10.56 14.35
CA ILE A 40 -1.99 10.93 14.81
C ILE A 40 -1.54 12.26 14.17
N PRO A 41 -0.90 13.16 14.92
CA PRO A 41 -0.23 14.32 14.32
C PRO A 41 0.86 13.89 13.34
N GLY A 42 0.98 14.59 12.22
CA GLY A 42 2.02 14.31 11.22
C GLY A 42 1.76 13.09 10.33
N ALA A 43 0.54 12.54 10.33
CA ALA A 43 0.14 11.53 9.34
C ALA A 43 0.31 12.04 7.92
N LEU A 44 0.82 11.18 7.03
CA LEU A 44 0.93 11.46 5.61
C LEU A 44 -0.47 11.63 5.00
N GLN A 45 -0.78 12.79 4.44
CA GLN A 45 -2.17 13.14 4.10
C GLN A 45 -2.71 12.50 2.81
N ASN A 46 -1.82 12.15 1.89
CA ASN A 46 -2.15 11.44 0.66
C ASN A 46 -0.96 10.52 0.33
N PRO A 47 -0.95 9.29 0.87
CA PRO A 47 0.05 8.29 0.50
C PRO A 47 -0.14 7.88 -0.96
N THR A 48 0.96 7.42 -1.56
CA THR A 48 1.02 6.76 -2.86
C THR A 48 1.73 5.45 -2.66
N LEU A 49 1.33 4.42 -3.40
CA LEU A 49 1.82 3.05 -3.27
C LEU A 49 2.24 2.52 -4.64
N GLU A 50 3.45 1.99 -4.72
CA GLU A 50 3.96 1.24 -5.87
C GLU A 50 4.23 -0.21 -5.45
N LEU A 51 4.03 -1.16 -6.36
CA LEU A 51 4.38 -2.57 -6.21
C LEU A 51 5.37 -2.97 -7.29
N HIS A 52 6.52 -3.49 -6.88
CA HIS A 52 7.59 -3.96 -7.75
C HIS A 52 7.81 -5.46 -7.58
N SER A 53 8.16 -6.15 -8.67
CA SER A 53 8.68 -7.52 -8.60
C SER A 53 10.16 -7.54 -8.16
N GLY A 54 10.68 -8.72 -7.85
CA GLY A 54 12.04 -8.91 -7.34
C GLY A 54 13.17 -8.48 -8.28
N ASN A 55 12.88 -8.20 -9.55
CA ASN A 55 13.83 -7.60 -10.50
C ASN A 55 13.70 -6.07 -10.62
N GLY A 56 12.82 -5.45 -9.82
CA GLY A 56 12.55 -4.00 -9.83
C GLY A 56 11.44 -3.54 -10.78
N THR A 57 10.87 -4.43 -11.61
CA THR A 57 9.79 -4.06 -12.55
C THR A 57 8.55 -3.59 -11.80
N LEU A 58 8.04 -2.41 -12.13
CA LEU A 58 6.76 -1.89 -11.63
C LEU A 58 5.60 -2.74 -12.14
N LEU A 59 4.84 -3.31 -11.21
CA LEU A 59 3.65 -4.12 -11.49
C LEU A 59 2.36 -3.31 -11.37
N GLY A 60 2.35 -2.31 -10.49
CA GLY A 60 1.20 -1.43 -10.30
C GLY A 60 1.51 -0.27 -9.38
N SER A 61 0.72 0.79 -9.49
CA SER A 61 0.78 1.98 -8.65
C SER A 61 -0.63 2.50 -8.37
N ASN A 62 -0.84 3.09 -7.21
CA ASN A 62 -2.12 3.72 -6.83
C ASN A 62 -1.86 4.82 -5.80
N ASP A 63 -2.61 5.92 -5.87
CA ASP A 63 -2.61 7.00 -4.88
C ASP A 63 -3.96 7.06 -4.14
N ASP A 64 -5.08 6.98 -4.87
CA ASP A 64 -6.42 6.96 -4.31
C ASP A 64 -7.12 5.60 -4.63
N TRP A 65 -7.44 4.79 -3.62
CA TRP A 65 -7.88 3.40 -3.85
C TRP A 65 -9.22 3.27 -4.59
N ARG A 66 -10.10 4.28 -4.46
CA ARG A 66 -11.40 4.29 -5.15
C ARG A 66 -11.29 4.46 -6.66
N ASP A 67 -10.19 5.02 -7.13
CA ASP A 67 -9.93 5.23 -8.55
C ASP A 67 -9.32 3.98 -9.21
N ALA A 68 -8.99 2.96 -8.41
CA ALA A 68 -8.51 1.70 -8.93
C ALA A 68 -9.59 1.02 -9.80
N PRO A 69 -9.24 0.44 -10.97
CA PRO A 69 -10.19 -0.26 -11.83
C PRO A 69 -10.93 -1.42 -11.12
N ASN A 70 -10.32 -1.98 -10.07
CA ASN A 70 -10.86 -3.05 -9.24
C ASN A 70 -11.25 -2.58 -7.83
N ALA A 71 -11.63 -1.31 -7.65
CA ALA A 71 -12.06 -0.76 -6.37
C ALA A 71 -13.20 -1.55 -5.71
N SER A 72 -14.14 -2.08 -6.50
CA SER A 72 -15.22 -2.95 -6.00
C SER A 72 -14.68 -4.25 -5.38
N ASP A 73 -13.66 -4.86 -5.98
CA ASP A 73 -12.98 -6.04 -5.43
C ASP A 73 -12.20 -5.69 -4.15
N ILE A 74 -11.53 -4.53 -4.12
CA ILE A 74 -10.84 -4.02 -2.93
C ILE A 74 -11.84 -3.84 -1.79
N GLN A 75 -13.00 -3.24 -2.06
CA GLN A 75 -14.08 -3.08 -1.09
C GLN A 75 -14.64 -4.42 -0.62
N ALA A 76 -14.81 -5.39 -1.53
CA ALA A 76 -15.30 -6.73 -1.21
C ALA A 76 -14.37 -7.52 -0.28
N THR A 77 -13.09 -7.15 -0.15
CA THR A 77 -12.18 -7.78 0.82
C THR A 77 -12.55 -7.49 2.28
N GLY A 78 -13.35 -6.45 2.54
CA GLY A 78 -13.60 -5.93 3.89
C GLY A 78 -12.39 -5.21 4.50
N LEU A 79 -11.31 -5.04 3.74
CA LEU A 79 -10.05 -4.43 4.15
C LEU A 79 -9.69 -3.20 3.30
N ALA A 80 -10.64 -2.59 2.60
CA ALA A 80 -10.39 -1.32 1.91
C ALA A 80 -9.88 -0.25 2.89
N PRO A 81 -8.96 0.65 2.47
CA PRO A 81 -8.58 1.79 3.27
C PRO A 81 -9.81 2.62 3.70
N PRO A 82 -9.90 3.08 4.97
CA PRO A 82 -11.05 3.86 5.43
C PRO A 82 -11.15 5.28 4.83
N ASP A 83 -10.02 5.89 4.46
CA ASP A 83 -9.98 7.20 3.79
C ASP A 83 -9.76 6.99 2.28
N ASP A 84 -10.50 7.71 1.46
CA ASP A 84 -10.47 7.54 0.00
C ASP A 84 -9.16 8.02 -0.63
N ARG A 85 -8.39 8.85 0.08
CA ARG A 85 -7.07 9.36 -0.33
C ARG A 85 -5.92 8.40 0.01
N GLU A 86 -6.24 7.25 0.58
CA GLU A 86 -5.28 6.21 0.89
C GLU A 86 -5.16 5.22 -0.26
N SER A 87 -4.01 4.59 -0.40
CA SER A 87 -3.72 3.76 -1.56
C SER A 87 -3.93 2.29 -1.28
N ALA A 88 -4.39 1.56 -2.30
CA ALA A 88 -4.43 0.10 -2.26
C ALA A 88 -4.15 -0.54 -3.62
N ILE A 89 -3.41 -1.65 -3.60
CA ILE A 89 -3.17 -2.49 -4.77
C ILE A 89 -3.62 -3.91 -4.44
N LEU A 90 -4.61 -4.41 -5.17
CA LEU A 90 -5.07 -5.80 -5.09
C LEU A 90 -4.61 -6.55 -6.33
N MET A 91 -3.73 -7.55 -6.16
CA MET A 91 -3.12 -8.28 -7.26
C MET A 91 -2.99 -9.77 -6.95
N THR A 92 -3.12 -10.60 -7.99
CA THR A 92 -2.75 -12.02 -7.92
C THR A 92 -1.30 -12.17 -8.34
N LEU A 93 -0.47 -12.65 -7.43
CA LEU A 93 0.98 -12.74 -7.60
C LEU A 93 1.42 -14.20 -7.63
N VAL A 94 2.32 -14.54 -8.54
CA VAL A 94 3.03 -15.82 -8.52
C VAL A 94 4.01 -15.85 -7.33
N PRO A 95 4.50 -17.04 -6.93
CA PRO A 95 5.59 -17.13 -5.96
C PRO A 95 6.81 -16.32 -6.43
N GLY A 96 7.40 -15.55 -5.52
CA GLY A 96 8.47 -14.62 -5.83
C GLY A 96 8.70 -13.55 -4.76
N ASN A 97 9.66 -12.68 -5.01
CA ASN A 97 9.97 -11.54 -4.17
C ASN A 97 9.27 -10.30 -4.71
N TYR A 98 8.73 -9.48 -3.81
CA TYR A 98 8.03 -8.25 -4.13
C TYR A 98 8.40 -7.17 -3.13
N THR A 99 8.40 -5.93 -3.60
CA THR A 99 8.66 -4.76 -2.78
C THR A 99 7.57 -3.74 -3.04
N THR A 100 6.98 -3.21 -1.98
CA THR A 100 6.15 -2.03 -2.07
C THR A 100 6.94 -0.80 -1.69
N ILE A 101 6.59 0.32 -2.31
CA ILE A 101 7.19 1.62 -2.01
C ILE A 101 6.07 2.60 -1.69
N VAL A 102 6.15 3.24 -0.53
CA VAL A 102 5.19 4.25 -0.08
C VAL A 102 5.83 5.63 -0.05
N ARG A 103 5.19 6.59 -0.71
CA ARG A 103 5.60 8.01 -0.77
C ARG A 103 4.43 8.94 -0.55
N GLY A 104 4.68 10.20 -0.20
CA GLY A 104 3.65 11.23 -0.25
C GLY A 104 3.44 11.79 -1.65
N LYS A 105 2.18 11.99 -2.03
CA LYS A 105 1.82 12.66 -3.29
C LYS A 105 2.49 14.03 -3.34
N ASN A 106 3.01 14.40 -4.51
CA ASN A 106 3.75 15.64 -4.78
C ASN A 106 4.97 15.87 -3.85
N GLY A 107 5.59 14.79 -3.35
CA GLY A 107 6.78 14.89 -2.49
C GLY A 107 6.46 15.36 -1.06
N THR A 108 5.22 15.18 -0.61
CA THR A 108 4.88 15.40 0.80
C THR A 108 5.51 14.32 1.69
N THR A 109 5.69 14.64 2.97
CA THR A 109 6.28 13.75 3.96
C THR A 109 5.33 13.55 5.12
N GLY A 110 5.42 12.41 5.81
CA GLY A 110 4.62 12.17 6.99
C GLY A 110 4.67 10.72 7.44
N ILE A 111 3.96 10.43 8.53
CA ILE A 111 3.86 9.09 9.08
C ILE A 111 2.87 8.28 8.23
N ALA A 112 3.33 7.13 7.74
CA ALA A 112 2.52 6.18 7.01
C ALA A 112 2.65 4.76 7.60
N LEU A 113 1.64 3.95 7.33
CA LEU A 113 1.61 2.52 7.63
C LEU A 113 1.44 1.77 6.31
N ALA A 114 2.40 0.90 5.97
CA ALA A 114 2.25 -0.05 4.88
C ALA A 114 1.87 -1.42 5.43
N GLU A 115 0.97 -2.10 4.73
CA GLU A 115 0.48 -3.42 5.11
C GLU A 115 0.31 -4.30 3.87
N ALA A 116 0.46 -5.61 4.07
CA ALA A 116 0.18 -6.62 3.06
C ALA A 116 -0.70 -7.74 3.67
N TYR A 117 -1.79 -8.06 2.99
CA TYR A 117 -2.73 -9.12 3.36
C TYR A 117 -2.81 -10.17 2.26
N LYS A 118 -2.38 -11.38 2.56
CA LYS A 118 -2.67 -12.54 1.72
C LYS A 118 -4.14 -12.93 1.94
N LEU A 119 -4.93 -12.89 0.87
CA LEU A 119 -6.33 -13.28 0.90
C LEU A 119 -6.46 -14.79 0.67
N GLN A 120 -7.49 -15.40 1.29
CA GLN A 120 -7.81 -16.83 1.12
C GLN A 120 -8.35 -17.13 -0.27
#